data_AF-A0AAV2ZVJ9-F1
#
_entry.id   AF-A0AAV2ZVJ9-F1
#
_cell.length_a   1.000
_cell.length_b   1.000
_cell.length_c   1.000
_cell.angle_alpha   90.00
_cell.angle_beta   90.00
_cell.angle_gamma   90.00
#
_symmetry.space_group_name_H-M   'P 1'
#
loop_
_entity.id
_entity.type
_entity.pdbx_description
1 polymer ?
#
loop_
_entity_poly.entity_id
_entity_poly.type
_entity_poly.pdbx_seq_one_letter_code
_entity_poly.pdbx_strand_id
1 'polypeptide(L)'
;MLAMGDWRTNNMLESETRIISRYNSEPRISSPNFLQPTRKTSQDLDFCNEGNVEQCVAYLEQELKTLGFPSLQTVSKSGTGKRLHVVSILNCIHELLQRHTRDLRRREDVETQILKINSDLEYLQSNHSKLKDQLEVTKRENAALLEKERQQQCKNNNLLQLLKNEKEEVQKLQNIIASRTTQHNHNMKRKEREYNKLKERLYQLVMDKKDKKISIDVLNYVGRADGKRMAWRTSKTDAKNEEEMYKVLLSDYEQRQKQLMLENAELKKVLQQMKKEMISILSPKKSKMKDRLDDSLGPVLSDNEEDPADSSKEHLSELSCEAVREQLVNSIRQQWRILKSHVEKLDNQAAQIRVASPDRKGLIAREEHEREVEKLKEEVQECRETIKNQQQLLQQQILVGGDEDTSALLQDCYLLEDQERLQEEWRLFTEQKKNFEKERKNFTEAAIRLGHERKMFEEDRALWLKHQFLNMSLFCDRKSAEYCQPQSAFSSHEQESHIIQTKSPQSNLRMTPPGDVTRSIGKSLPISANQQPLHRYSTARADSNSSDL
;
A
#
# COMPACT_ATOMS: atom_id res chain seq x y z
N MET A 1 28.74 0.65 26.84
CA MET A 1 29.53 1.72 26.19
C MET A 1 29.83 1.27 24.77
N LEU A 2 29.01 1.68 23.81
CA LEU A 2 29.33 1.78 22.38
C LEU A 2 28.32 2.81 21.85
N ALA A 3 28.86 3.94 21.38
CA ALA A 3 28.12 5.15 21.07
C ALA A 3 27.23 4.95 19.83
N MET A 4 25.94 5.25 19.96
CA MET A 4 25.06 5.47 18.82
C MET A 4 25.37 6.85 18.25
N GLY A 5 25.73 6.91 16.98
CA GLY A 5 26.01 8.15 16.26
C GLY A 5 24.75 9.00 16.13
N ASP A 6 24.82 10.22 16.64
CA ASP A 6 23.85 11.28 16.37
C ASP A 6 23.93 11.66 14.89
N TRP A 7 22.87 11.34 14.14
CA TRP A 7 22.66 11.90 12.81
C TRP A 7 22.11 13.33 13.00
N ARG A 8 22.98 14.31 12.85
CA ARG A 8 22.56 15.71 12.78
C ARG A 8 21.78 15.92 11.50
N THR A 9 20.53 16.34 11.64
CA THR A 9 19.76 17.02 10.59
C THR A 9 20.49 18.32 10.25
N ASN A 10 21.15 18.33 9.08
CA ASN A 10 21.63 19.57 8.48
C ASN A 10 20.42 20.39 8.03
N ASN A 11 19.98 21.31 8.88
CA ASN A 11 19.19 22.45 8.46
C ASN A 11 20.05 23.33 7.54
N MET A 12 20.03 23.07 6.23
CA MET A 12 20.43 24.04 5.22
C MET A 12 19.34 25.12 5.15
N LEU A 13 19.45 26.12 6.05
CA LEU A 13 18.53 27.25 6.11
C LEU A 13 19.06 28.42 5.25
N GLU A 14 18.42 28.57 4.08
CA GLU A 14 17.86 29.82 3.54
C GLU A 14 18.76 31.05 3.29
N SER A 15 20.08 30.93 3.37
CA SER A 15 20.95 32.10 3.17
C SER A 15 21.27 32.41 1.70
N GLU A 16 21.15 31.43 0.80
CA GLU A 16 21.42 31.62 -0.64
C GLU A 16 20.19 32.03 -1.46
N THR A 17 18.98 31.80 -0.95
CA THR A 17 17.75 32.16 -1.67
C THR A 17 17.47 33.67 -1.64
N ARG A 18 18.07 34.42 -0.71
CA ARG A 18 17.93 35.89 -0.64
C ARG A 18 18.78 36.65 -1.64
N ILE A 19 19.85 36.04 -2.16
CA ILE A 19 20.77 36.72 -3.10
C ILE A 19 20.15 36.78 -4.52
N ILE A 20 19.28 35.82 -4.86
CA ILE A 20 18.66 35.75 -6.20
C ILE A 20 17.42 36.68 -6.32
N SER A 21 16.80 37.10 -5.21
CA SER A 21 15.62 37.99 -5.25
C SER A 21 15.93 39.46 -5.56
N ARG A 22 17.20 39.90 -5.51
CA ARG A 22 17.57 41.32 -5.71
C ARG A 22 17.74 41.74 -7.18
N TYR A 23 17.57 40.83 -8.14
CA TYR A 23 17.69 41.14 -9.58
C TYR A 23 16.37 41.07 -10.35
N ASN A 24 15.22 41.12 -9.67
CA ASN A 24 13.90 41.28 -10.31
C ASN A 24 13.48 42.76 -10.39
N SER A 25 14.39 43.62 -10.86
CA SER A 25 13.98 44.92 -11.41
C SER A 25 13.99 44.77 -12.92
N GLU A 26 12.84 44.45 -13.51
CA GLU A 26 12.63 44.55 -14.95
C GLU A 26 13.05 45.97 -15.39
N PRO A 27 14.10 46.14 -16.21
CA PRO A 27 14.05 47.25 -17.14
C PRO A 27 13.03 46.80 -18.19
N ARG A 28 11.85 47.41 -18.20
CA ARG A 28 11.08 47.50 -19.45
C ARG A 28 12.00 48.23 -20.43
N ILE A 29 12.79 47.46 -21.17
CA ILE A 29 13.44 47.92 -22.38
C ILE A 29 12.29 48.02 -23.36
N SER A 30 11.56 49.13 -23.27
CA SER A 30 10.77 49.65 -24.37
C SER A 30 11.65 49.50 -25.60
N SER A 31 11.17 48.75 -26.59
CA SER A 31 11.80 48.64 -27.89
C SER A 31 12.31 50.02 -28.27
N PRO A 32 13.60 50.20 -28.60
CA PRO A 32 13.99 51.43 -29.22
C PRO A 32 13.19 51.43 -30.51
N ASN A 33 12.18 52.30 -30.57
CA ASN A 33 11.56 52.70 -31.82
C ASN A 33 12.73 53.11 -32.68
N PHE A 34 13.16 52.20 -33.56
CA PHE A 34 13.93 52.55 -34.72
C PHE A 34 13.06 53.58 -35.41
N LEU A 35 13.40 54.85 -35.17
CA LEU A 35 12.95 55.96 -35.97
C LEU A 35 13.43 55.63 -37.38
N GLN A 36 12.62 54.85 -38.11
CA GLN A 36 12.59 54.94 -39.54
C GLN A 36 12.49 56.43 -39.83
N PRO A 37 13.40 56.99 -40.63
CA PRO A 37 13.17 58.31 -41.16
C PRO A 37 11.88 58.20 -41.96
N THR A 38 10.77 58.67 -41.39
CA THR A 38 9.57 58.97 -42.14
C THR A 38 10.04 59.93 -43.22
N ARG A 39 10.14 59.43 -44.46
CA ARG A 39 10.23 60.26 -45.65
C ARG A 39 8.97 61.10 -45.67
N LYS A 40 9.02 62.23 -44.98
CA LYS A 40 8.13 63.35 -45.24
C LYS A 40 8.53 63.85 -46.61
N THR A 41 7.78 63.42 -47.60
CA THR A 41 7.59 64.15 -48.84
C THR A 41 7.13 65.56 -48.47
N SER A 42 8.07 66.50 -48.47
CA SER A 42 7.80 67.91 -48.20
C SER A 42 8.80 68.74 -49.00
N GLN A 43 8.40 69.01 -50.25
CA GLN A 43 8.79 70.15 -51.08
C GLN A 43 10.27 70.30 -51.44
N ASP A 44 10.57 70.07 -52.72
CA ASP A 44 11.79 70.48 -53.41
C ASP A 44 11.98 72.01 -53.28
N LEU A 45 12.77 72.41 -52.30
CA LEU A 45 13.60 73.60 -52.39
C LEU A 45 14.98 73.08 -52.76
N ASP A 46 15.39 73.32 -54.00
CA ASP A 46 16.73 72.95 -54.45
C ASP A 46 17.77 73.52 -53.47
N PHE A 47 18.63 72.65 -52.96
CA PHE A 47 19.69 73.00 -52.00
C PHE A 47 20.59 74.15 -52.54
N CYS A 48 20.71 74.28 -53.86
CA CYS A 48 21.49 75.30 -54.53
C CYS A 48 20.67 75.97 -55.64
N ASN A 49 20.65 77.30 -55.68
CA ASN A 49 20.05 78.15 -56.71
C ASN A 49 21.00 79.31 -57.06
N GLU A 50 20.75 80.04 -58.15
CA GLU A 50 21.66 81.08 -58.66
C GLU A 50 22.00 82.18 -57.64
N GLY A 51 21.13 82.44 -56.66
CA GLY A 51 21.34 83.46 -55.62
C GLY A 51 22.13 82.99 -54.40
N ASN A 52 22.29 81.67 -54.17
CA ASN A 52 22.93 81.12 -52.98
C ASN A 52 24.15 80.23 -53.27
N VAL A 53 24.57 80.09 -54.53
CA VAL A 53 25.67 79.19 -54.95
C VAL A 53 26.94 79.38 -54.12
N GLU A 54 27.38 80.61 -53.89
CA GLU A 54 28.61 80.91 -53.15
C GLU A 54 28.53 80.47 -51.68
N GLN A 55 27.34 80.64 -51.07
CA GLN A 55 27.07 80.23 -49.70
C GLN A 55 26.98 78.70 -49.58
N CYS A 56 26.33 78.04 -50.55
CA CYS A 56 26.25 76.58 -50.62
C CYS A 56 27.62 75.93 -50.85
N VAL A 57 28.47 76.54 -51.69
CA VAL A 57 29.85 76.08 -51.90
C VAL A 57 30.67 76.23 -50.61
N ALA A 58 30.56 77.36 -49.90
CA ALA A 58 31.26 77.56 -48.63
C ALA A 58 30.81 76.55 -47.56
N TYR A 59 29.50 76.28 -47.48
CA TYR A 59 28.94 75.27 -46.58
C TYR A 59 29.43 73.86 -46.92
N LEU A 60 29.36 73.46 -48.20
CA LEU A 60 29.87 72.15 -48.64
C LEU A 60 31.36 72.02 -48.37
N GLU A 61 32.15 73.05 -48.63
CA GLU A 61 33.59 73.02 -48.36
C GLU A 61 33.87 72.87 -46.85
N GLN A 62 33.06 73.50 -45.99
CA GLN A 62 33.15 73.33 -44.54
C GLN A 62 32.80 71.90 -44.11
N GLU A 63 31.68 71.34 -44.57
CA GLU A 63 31.24 69.97 -44.24
C GLU A 63 32.17 68.90 -44.81
N LEU A 64 32.69 69.11 -46.00
CA LEU A 64 33.67 68.20 -46.60
C LEU A 64 34.97 68.22 -45.82
N LYS A 65 35.40 69.40 -45.36
CA LYS A 65 36.58 69.54 -44.50
C LYS A 65 36.39 68.87 -43.14
N THR A 66 35.21 68.96 -42.50
CA THR A 66 34.93 68.25 -41.23
C THR A 66 34.91 66.74 -41.44
N LEU A 67 34.48 66.26 -42.60
CA LEU A 67 34.50 64.85 -42.98
C LEU A 67 35.87 64.34 -43.46
N GLY A 68 36.87 65.22 -43.60
CA GLY A 68 38.26 64.91 -43.94
C GLY A 68 38.64 65.02 -45.42
N PHE A 69 37.80 65.64 -46.26
CA PHE A 69 38.03 65.78 -47.70
C PHE A 69 38.87 67.02 -48.07
N PRO A 70 39.60 66.97 -49.19
CA PRO A 70 40.38 68.11 -49.70
C PRO A 70 39.48 69.25 -50.21
N SER A 71 39.99 70.48 -50.17
CA SER A 71 39.26 71.68 -50.62
C SER A 71 38.84 71.58 -52.09
N LEU A 72 37.60 72.01 -52.36
CA LEU A 72 36.99 72.04 -53.68
C LEU A 72 37.47 73.22 -54.53
N GLN A 73 38.18 74.18 -53.93
CA GLN A 73 38.60 75.43 -54.56
C GLN A 73 40.12 75.46 -54.74
N THR A 74 40.58 75.85 -55.92
CA THR A 74 41.99 76.14 -56.16
C THR A 74 42.21 77.64 -56.26
N VAL A 75 43.31 78.12 -55.68
CA VAL A 75 43.72 79.51 -55.80
C VAL A 75 44.27 79.72 -57.21
N SER A 76 43.59 80.55 -57.99
CA SER A 76 44.05 80.92 -59.33
C SER A 76 45.40 81.62 -59.26
N LYS A 77 46.37 81.22 -60.10
CA LYS A 77 47.73 81.80 -60.17
C LYS A 77 47.74 83.30 -60.54
N SER A 78 46.59 83.89 -60.92
CA SER A 78 46.44 85.28 -61.36
C SER A 78 45.76 86.21 -60.33
N GLY A 79 45.71 85.85 -59.05
CA GLY A 79 45.30 86.77 -57.97
C GLY A 79 43.83 87.22 -57.96
N THR A 80 42.99 86.69 -58.86
CA THR A 80 41.58 87.08 -59.00
C THR A 80 40.67 85.85 -58.94
N GLY A 81 40.04 85.66 -57.78
CA GLY A 81 38.95 84.70 -57.53
C GLY A 81 39.39 83.29 -57.16
N LYS A 82 38.75 82.72 -56.13
CA LYS A 82 38.77 81.28 -55.85
C LYS A 82 37.93 80.59 -56.93
N ARG A 83 38.48 79.60 -57.66
CA ARG A 83 37.72 78.85 -58.68
C ARG A 83 37.55 77.41 -58.24
N LEU A 84 36.38 76.85 -58.55
CA LEU A 84 36.08 75.44 -58.33
C LEU A 84 37.00 74.56 -59.19
N HIS A 85 37.64 73.59 -58.55
CA HIS A 85 38.50 72.62 -59.23
C HIS A 85 37.71 71.36 -59.54
N VAL A 86 37.30 71.20 -60.81
CA VAL A 86 36.43 70.13 -61.29
C VAL A 86 36.95 68.74 -60.91
N VAL A 87 38.27 68.51 -61.01
CA VAL A 87 38.87 67.21 -60.65
C VAL A 87 38.80 66.95 -59.15
N SER A 88 38.99 67.96 -58.29
CA SER A 88 38.82 67.81 -56.83
C SER A 88 37.37 67.47 -56.48
N ILE A 89 36.41 68.09 -57.18
CA ILE A 89 34.98 67.84 -57.01
C ILE A 89 34.63 66.41 -57.43
N LEU A 90 35.05 65.96 -58.61
CA LEU A 90 34.77 64.62 -59.09
C LEU A 90 35.38 63.53 -58.20
N ASN A 91 36.62 63.71 -57.74
CA ASN A 91 37.25 62.79 -56.80
C ASN A 91 36.55 62.79 -55.44
N CYS A 92 36.14 63.96 -54.94
CA CYS A 92 35.38 64.08 -53.70
C CYS A 92 34.02 63.38 -53.80
N ILE A 93 33.28 63.58 -54.90
CA ILE A 93 32.02 62.88 -55.17
C ILE A 93 32.26 61.37 -55.25
N HIS A 94 33.31 60.93 -55.92
CA HIS A 94 33.65 59.51 -56.02
C HIS A 94 33.94 58.90 -54.64
N GLU A 95 34.75 59.54 -53.80
CA GLU A 95 35.03 59.08 -52.45
C GLU A 95 33.79 59.11 -51.54
N LEU A 96 32.92 60.13 -51.66
CA LEU A 96 31.64 60.21 -50.96
C LEU A 96 30.73 59.04 -51.33
N LEU A 97 30.59 58.74 -52.62
CA LEU A 97 29.82 57.61 -53.11
C LEU A 97 30.40 56.27 -52.63
N GLN A 98 31.73 56.11 -52.66
CA GLN A 98 32.39 54.94 -52.10
C GLN A 98 32.17 54.81 -50.58
N ARG A 99 32.28 55.91 -49.84
CA ARG A 99 32.06 55.95 -48.39
C ARG A 99 30.61 55.60 -48.06
N HIS A 100 29.65 56.19 -48.76
CA HIS A 100 28.24 55.88 -48.63
C HIS A 100 27.95 54.40 -48.89
N THR A 101 28.53 53.82 -49.94
CA THR A 101 28.36 52.39 -50.25
C THR A 101 29.02 51.48 -49.19
N ARG A 102 30.14 51.89 -48.59
CA ARG A 102 30.77 51.19 -47.46
C ARG A 102 29.96 51.34 -46.17
N ASP A 103 29.38 52.51 -45.92
CA ASP A 103 28.52 52.79 -44.77
C ASP A 103 27.22 51.97 -44.84
N LEU A 104 26.61 51.86 -46.03
CA LEU A 104 25.45 51.00 -46.27
C LEU A 104 25.76 49.54 -45.94
N ARG A 105 26.85 48.99 -46.48
CA ARG A 105 27.28 47.62 -46.20
C ARG A 105 27.52 47.37 -44.71
N ARG A 106 28.25 48.28 -44.04
CA ARG A 106 28.46 48.20 -42.59
C ARG A 106 27.15 48.26 -41.80
N ARG A 107 26.17 49.05 -42.26
CA ARG A 107 24.85 49.13 -41.62
C ARG A 107 24.10 47.81 -41.77
N GLU A 108 24.08 47.23 -42.98
CA GLU A 108 23.48 45.92 -43.25
C GLU A 108 24.14 44.81 -42.40
N ASP A 109 25.47 44.83 -42.27
CA ASP A 109 26.22 43.88 -41.42
C ASP A 109 25.78 43.99 -39.95
N VAL A 110 25.65 45.21 -39.42
CA VAL A 110 25.21 45.46 -38.04
C VAL A 110 23.74 45.07 -37.85
N GLU A 111 22.85 45.38 -38.79
CA GLU A 111 21.45 44.95 -38.75
C GLU A 111 21.33 43.42 -38.73
N THR A 112 22.14 42.73 -39.54
CA THR A 112 22.20 41.26 -39.55
C THR A 112 22.71 40.71 -38.21
N GLN A 113 23.72 41.34 -37.62
CA GLN A 113 24.22 40.98 -36.29
C GLN A 113 23.16 41.19 -35.20
N ILE A 114 22.41 42.29 -35.25
CA ILE A 114 21.31 42.57 -34.31
C ILE A 114 20.24 41.48 -34.42
N LEU A 115 19.84 41.10 -35.64
CA LEU A 115 18.87 40.03 -35.84
C LEU A 115 19.36 38.70 -35.26
N LYS A 116 20.64 38.36 -35.46
CA LYS A 116 21.25 37.16 -34.90
C LYS A 116 21.28 37.17 -33.37
N ILE A 117 21.70 38.28 -32.76
CA ILE A 117 21.74 38.40 -31.30
C ILE A 117 20.32 38.32 -30.71
N ASN A 118 19.33 38.92 -31.36
CA ASN A 118 17.94 38.83 -30.93
C ASN A 118 17.41 37.38 -31.00
N SER A 119 17.69 36.66 -32.08
CA SER A 119 17.29 35.24 -32.17
C SER A 119 17.96 34.38 -31.11
N ASP A 120 19.25 34.62 -30.83
CA ASP A 120 19.99 33.90 -29.79
C ASP A 120 19.43 34.21 -28.40
N LEU A 121 19.06 35.47 -28.15
CA LEU A 121 18.45 35.91 -26.90
C LEU A 121 17.06 35.29 -26.69
N GLU A 122 16.21 35.27 -27.72
CA GLU A 122 14.89 34.62 -27.65
C GLU A 122 15.02 33.11 -27.39
N TYR A 123 15.98 32.45 -28.04
CA TYR A 123 16.29 31.04 -27.81
C TYR A 123 16.73 30.78 -26.36
N LEU A 124 17.67 31.59 -25.85
CA LEU A 124 18.12 31.49 -24.46
C LEU A 124 17.00 31.76 -23.45
N GLN A 125 16.13 32.74 -23.72
CA GLN A 125 14.97 33.02 -22.88
C GLN A 125 13.97 31.87 -22.86
N SER A 126 13.67 31.27 -24.02
CA SER A 126 12.79 30.10 -24.12
C SER A 126 13.36 28.91 -23.34
N ASN A 127 14.66 28.63 -23.48
CA ASN A 127 15.33 27.57 -22.75
C ASN A 127 15.37 27.83 -21.25
N HIS A 128 15.64 29.07 -20.83
CA HIS A 128 15.60 29.45 -19.43
C HIS A 128 14.19 29.24 -18.83
N SER A 129 13.12 29.59 -19.56
CA SER A 129 11.75 29.31 -19.12
C SER A 129 11.50 27.81 -18.94
N LYS A 130 11.88 26.99 -19.92
CA LYS A 130 11.71 25.51 -19.84
C LYS A 130 12.46 24.91 -18.66
N LEU A 131 13.72 25.31 -18.44
CA LEU A 131 14.51 24.84 -17.31
C LEU A 131 13.92 25.29 -15.96
N LYS A 132 13.37 26.50 -15.91
CA LYS A 132 12.68 27.01 -14.72
C LYS A 132 11.43 26.18 -14.41
N ASP A 133 10.64 25.83 -15.41
CA ASP A 133 9.45 24.99 -15.24
C ASP A 133 9.82 23.58 -14.78
N GLN A 134 10.86 22.98 -15.37
CA GLN A 134 11.39 21.68 -14.94
C GLN A 134 11.92 21.72 -13.49
N LEU A 135 12.60 22.79 -13.11
CA LEU A 135 13.06 22.99 -11.73
C LEU A 135 11.88 23.08 -10.76
N GLU A 136 10.80 23.75 -11.17
CA GLU A 136 9.61 23.87 -10.33
C GLU A 136 8.87 22.53 -10.20
N VAL A 137 8.78 21.75 -11.28
CA VAL A 137 8.21 20.39 -11.26
C VAL A 137 9.01 19.48 -10.35
N THR A 138 10.34 19.40 -10.53
CA THR A 138 11.21 18.56 -9.70
C THR A 138 11.18 18.97 -8.23
N LYS A 139 11.07 20.27 -7.91
CA LYS A 139 10.85 20.74 -6.53
C LYS A 139 9.53 20.24 -5.94
N ARG A 140 8.44 20.27 -6.70
CA ARG A 140 7.13 19.74 -6.24
C ARG A 140 7.18 18.23 -6.03
N GLU A 141 7.80 17.50 -6.95
CA GLU A 141 7.98 16.05 -6.83
C GLU A 141 8.82 15.66 -5.62
N ASN A 142 9.92 16.37 -5.38
CA ASN A 142 10.78 16.17 -4.21
C ASN A 142 10.00 16.42 -2.90
N ALA A 143 9.22 17.50 -2.82
CA ALA A 143 8.36 17.75 -1.66
C ALA A 143 7.34 16.62 -1.42
N ALA A 144 6.75 16.07 -2.48
CA ALA A 144 5.83 14.93 -2.38
C ALA A 144 6.54 13.65 -1.91
N LEU A 145 7.77 13.39 -2.38
CA LEU A 145 8.57 12.26 -1.94
C LEU A 145 8.98 12.37 -0.47
N LEU A 146 9.39 13.56 -0.02
CA LEU A 146 9.72 13.81 1.39
C LEU A 146 8.52 13.57 2.32
N GLU A 147 7.32 13.99 1.93
CA GLU A 147 6.11 13.71 2.73
C GLU A 147 5.77 12.20 2.74
N LYS A 148 5.97 11.49 1.63
CA LYS A 148 5.80 10.03 1.58
C LYS A 148 6.81 9.31 2.48
N GLU A 149 8.06 9.75 2.48
CA GLU A 149 9.10 9.25 3.37
C GLU A 149 8.73 9.48 4.84
N ARG A 150 8.30 10.70 5.20
CA ARG A 150 7.84 11.04 6.55
C ARG A 150 6.69 10.14 7.01
N GLN A 151 5.70 9.89 6.15
CA GLN A 151 4.59 8.99 6.45
C GLN A 151 5.05 7.55 6.67
N GLN A 152 5.96 7.06 5.83
CA GLN A 152 6.51 5.72 5.96
C GLN A 152 7.34 5.58 7.25
N GLN A 153 8.09 6.61 7.62
CA GLN A 153 8.84 6.67 8.87
C GLN A 153 7.91 6.62 10.08
N CYS A 154 6.79 7.37 10.07
CA CYS A 154 5.77 7.28 11.12
C CYS A 154 5.18 5.87 11.24
N LYS A 155 4.88 5.21 10.10
CA LYS A 155 4.37 3.83 10.10
C LYS A 155 5.40 2.85 10.67
N ASN A 156 6.66 2.98 10.29
CA ASN A 156 7.74 2.13 10.80
C ASN A 156 7.91 2.29 12.32
N ASN A 157 7.92 3.54 12.81
CA ASN A 157 7.98 3.82 14.25
C ASN A 157 6.79 3.22 15.01
N ASN A 158 5.58 3.27 14.44
CA ASN A 158 4.40 2.64 15.04
C ASN A 158 4.54 1.11 15.11
N LEU A 159 5.00 0.47 14.02
CA LEU A 159 5.24 -0.97 13.98
C LEU A 159 6.34 -1.41 14.96
N LEU A 160 7.41 -0.61 15.10
CA LEU A 160 8.46 -0.86 16.09
C LEU A 160 7.90 -0.79 17.52
N GLN A 161 7.01 0.16 17.80
CA GLN A 161 6.37 0.25 19.11
C GLN A 161 5.43 -0.94 19.37
N LEU A 162 4.64 -1.36 18.38
CA LEU A 162 3.80 -2.56 18.50
C LEU A 162 4.64 -3.81 18.75
N LEU A 163 5.72 -4.00 17.99
CA LEU A 163 6.64 -5.11 18.18
C LEU A 163 7.26 -5.12 19.58
N LYS A 164 7.62 -3.94 20.10
CA LYS A 164 8.13 -3.81 21.47
C LYS A 164 7.09 -4.24 22.50
N ASN A 165 5.84 -3.78 22.35
CA ASN A 165 4.74 -4.15 23.25
C ASN A 165 4.50 -5.66 23.24
N GLU A 166 4.46 -6.28 22.05
CA GLU A 166 4.28 -7.74 21.91
C GLU A 166 5.44 -8.52 22.55
N LYS A 167 6.68 -8.04 22.42
CA LYS A 167 7.84 -8.66 23.10
C LYS A 167 7.70 -8.59 24.63
N GLU A 168 7.23 -7.46 25.16
CA GLU A 168 6.98 -7.30 26.60
C GLU A 168 5.86 -8.23 27.08
N GLU A 169 4.78 -8.40 26.32
CA GLU A 169 3.70 -9.35 26.63
C GLU A 169 4.16 -10.81 26.58
N VAL A 170 4.91 -11.20 25.55
CA VAL A 170 5.51 -12.54 25.47
C VAL A 170 6.42 -12.80 26.68
N GLN A 171 7.24 -11.84 27.08
CA GLN A 171 8.10 -11.97 28.26
C GLN A 171 7.28 -12.12 29.56
N LYS A 172 6.18 -11.37 29.72
CA LYS A 172 5.26 -11.52 30.86
C LYS A 172 4.64 -12.91 30.90
N LEU A 173 4.12 -13.39 29.77
CA LEU A 173 3.52 -14.73 29.67
C LEU A 173 4.55 -15.83 29.95
N GLN A 174 5.77 -15.69 29.45
CA GLN A 174 6.85 -16.62 29.72
C GLN A 174 7.19 -16.68 31.22
N ASN A 175 7.22 -15.53 31.91
CA ASN A 175 7.41 -15.47 33.35
C ASN A 175 6.26 -16.16 34.11
N ILE A 176 5.01 -15.98 33.68
CA ILE A 176 3.85 -16.67 34.27
C ILE A 176 3.94 -18.19 34.07
N ILE A 177 4.30 -18.65 32.88
CA ILE A 177 4.48 -20.09 32.57
C ILE A 177 5.59 -20.68 33.44
N ALA A 178 6.73 -19.99 33.56
CA ALA A 178 7.83 -20.43 34.41
C ALA A 178 7.40 -20.53 35.88
N SER A 179 6.72 -19.51 36.40
CA SER A 179 6.16 -19.51 37.76
C SER A 179 5.16 -20.65 37.99
N ARG A 180 4.26 -20.89 37.03
CA ARG A 180 3.28 -21.99 37.11
C ARG A 180 3.96 -23.36 37.10
N THR A 181 5.01 -23.52 36.30
CA THR A 181 5.79 -24.76 36.24
C THR A 181 6.50 -25.03 37.57
N THR A 182 7.11 -24.02 38.20
CA THR A 182 7.74 -24.18 39.52
C THR A 182 6.71 -24.50 40.60
N GLN A 183 5.54 -23.83 40.59
CA GLN A 183 4.44 -24.12 41.52
C GLN A 183 3.92 -25.55 41.36
N HIS A 184 3.71 -26.01 40.12
CA HIS A 184 3.27 -27.36 39.82
C HIS A 184 4.29 -28.40 40.30
N ASN A 185 5.58 -28.19 40.01
CA ASN A 185 6.65 -29.05 40.48
C ASN A 185 6.71 -29.15 42.01
N HIS A 186 6.54 -28.03 42.71
CA HIS A 186 6.47 -28.03 44.18
C HIS A 186 5.27 -28.83 44.71
N ASN A 187 4.09 -28.66 44.10
CA ASN A 187 2.88 -29.41 44.46
C ASN A 187 3.04 -30.91 44.20
N MET A 188 3.58 -31.29 43.04
CA MET A 188 3.88 -32.67 42.70
C MET A 188 4.85 -33.31 43.71
N LYS A 189 5.96 -32.64 44.05
CA LYS A 189 6.89 -33.13 45.09
C LYS A 189 6.22 -33.25 46.47
N ARG A 190 5.29 -32.35 46.83
CA ARG A 190 4.52 -32.48 48.07
C ARG A 190 3.63 -33.73 48.05
N LYS A 191 2.85 -33.93 46.98
CA LYS A 191 1.99 -35.10 46.81
C LYS A 191 2.79 -36.41 46.79
N GLU A 192 3.93 -36.42 46.14
CA GLU A 192 4.83 -37.58 46.11
C GLU A 192 5.34 -37.93 47.51
N ARG A 193 5.73 -36.94 48.33
CA ARG A 193 6.10 -37.17 49.74
C ARG A 193 4.94 -37.70 50.57
N GLU A 194 3.72 -37.19 50.38
CA GLU A 194 2.52 -37.67 51.09
C GLU A 194 2.16 -39.10 50.68
N TYR A 195 2.26 -39.41 49.39
CA TYR A 195 2.08 -40.75 48.86
C TYR A 195 3.11 -41.74 49.42
N ASN A 196 4.39 -41.36 49.47
CA ASN A 196 5.43 -42.20 50.06
C ASN A 196 5.18 -42.47 51.54
N LYS A 197 4.80 -41.45 52.32
CA LYS A 197 4.40 -41.63 53.74
C LYS A 197 3.20 -42.57 53.90
N LEU A 198 2.20 -42.48 53.02
CA LEU A 198 1.04 -43.38 53.04
C LEU A 198 1.45 -44.81 52.68
N LYS A 199 2.31 -44.95 51.67
CA LYS A 199 2.87 -46.24 51.23
C LYS A 199 3.65 -46.91 52.37
N GLU A 200 4.50 -46.16 53.08
CA GLU A 200 5.24 -46.64 54.27
C GLU A 200 4.28 -47.11 55.37
N ARG A 201 3.25 -46.34 55.71
CA ARG A 201 2.22 -46.74 56.69
C ARG A 201 1.50 -48.01 56.29
N LEU A 202 1.15 -48.15 55.00
CA LEU A 202 0.49 -49.35 54.50
C LEU A 202 1.41 -50.56 54.58
N TYR A 203 2.69 -50.42 54.20
CA TYR A 203 3.66 -51.49 54.35
C TYR A 203 3.84 -51.90 55.81
N GLN A 204 3.94 -50.94 56.74
CA GLN A 204 4.02 -51.22 58.16
C GLN A 204 2.80 -52.02 58.64
N LEU A 205 1.58 -51.60 58.27
CA LEU A 205 0.34 -52.31 58.62
C LEU A 205 0.27 -53.74 58.05
N VAL A 206 0.85 -53.97 56.86
CA VAL A 206 0.91 -55.31 56.26
C VAL A 206 1.97 -56.18 56.93
N MET A 207 3.11 -55.61 57.33
CA MET A 207 4.17 -56.33 58.04
C MET A 207 3.75 -56.69 59.47
N ASP A 208 3.18 -55.74 60.22
CA ASP A 208 2.72 -55.95 61.61
C ASP A 208 1.61 -57.02 61.73
N LYS A 209 0.88 -57.29 60.63
CA LYS A 209 -0.17 -58.32 60.56
C LYS A 209 0.36 -59.74 60.32
N LYS A 210 1.62 -59.92 59.91
CA LYS A 210 2.18 -61.27 59.67
C LYS A 210 2.63 -61.97 60.94
N ASP A 211 2.92 -61.23 62.01
CA ASP A 211 3.45 -61.79 63.27
C ASP A 211 2.39 -61.99 64.37
N LYS A 212 1.11 -61.72 64.09
CA LYS A 212 0.01 -61.94 65.05
C LYS A 212 -1.08 -62.80 64.42
N LYS A 213 -1.22 -64.03 64.95
CA LYS A 213 -2.31 -64.98 64.69
C LYS A 213 -3.65 -64.23 64.63
N ILE A 214 -4.38 -64.38 63.52
CA ILE A 214 -5.65 -63.70 63.22
C ILE A 214 -6.69 -64.11 64.27
N SER A 215 -6.77 -63.36 65.37
CA SER A 215 -7.96 -63.25 66.21
C SER A 215 -8.65 -61.95 65.80
N ILE A 216 -9.88 -62.04 65.30
CA ILE A 216 -10.72 -60.87 65.10
C ILE A 216 -11.25 -60.47 66.47
N ASP A 217 -10.45 -59.69 67.20
CA ASP A 217 -10.95 -58.90 68.32
C ASP A 217 -11.28 -57.51 67.78
N VAL A 218 -12.57 -57.22 67.64
CA VAL A 218 -13.08 -55.86 67.40
C VAL A 218 -12.94 -55.09 68.71
N LEU A 219 -11.70 -54.71 69.03
CA LEU A 219 -11.35 -54.05 70.29
C LEU A 219 -10.88 -52.62 70.06
N ASN A 220 -11.58 -51.88 69.20
CA ASN A 220 -11.63 -50.42 69.21
C ASN A 220 -12.76 -49.93 68.30
N TYR A 221 -13.77 -49.28 68.88
CA TYR A 221 -14.64 -48.40 68.12
C TYR A 221 -13.76 -47.41 67.35
N VAL A 222 -13.94 -47.29 66.03
CA VAL A 222 -13.28 -46.24 65.24
C VAL A 222 -13.93 -44.89 65.60
N GLY A 223 -13.59 -44.38 66.78
CA GLY A 223 -13.67 -42.97 67.11
C GLY A 223 -12.38 -42.32 66.67
N ARG A 224 -12.42 -41.51 65.61
CA ARG A 224 -11.27 -40.67 65.25
C ARG A 224 -10.92 -39.75 66.42
N ALA A 225 -9.63 -39.47 66.62
CA ALA A 225 -9.12 -38.56 67.66
C ALA A 225 -9.59 -37.08 67.55
N ASP A 226 -10.37 -36.74 66.53
CA ASP A 226 -11.01 -35.42 66.34
C ASP A 226 -12.55 -35.45 66.55
N GLY A 227 -13.11 -36.57 67.03
CA GLY A 227 -14.54 -36.66 67.39
C GLY A 227 -15.56 -36.51 66.23
N LYS A 228 -15.13 -36.27 64.99
CA LYS A 228 -16.02 -36.09 63.83
C LYS A 228 -16.03 -37.35 62.95
N ARG A 229 -17.20 -37.99 62.84
CA ARG A 229 -17.47 -39.00 61.80
C ARG A 229 -17.44 -38.32 60.43
N MET A 230 -17.01 -39.04 59.38
CA MET A 230 -17.49 -38.70 58.04
C MET A 230 -19.01 -38.76 58.11
N ALA A 231 -19.67 -37.62 57.97
CA ALA A 231 -21.12 -37.61 57.85
C ALA A 231 -21.44 -38.43 56.61
N TRP A 232 -22.18 -39.53 56.80
CA TRP A 232 -22.91 -40.16 55.72
C TRP A 232 -23.65 -39.08 54.92
N ARG A 233 -23.87 -39.27 53.62
CA ARG A 233 -24.75 -38.38 52.83
C ARG A 233 -26.06 -38.24 53.60
N THR A 234 -26.22 -37.13 54.30
CA THR A 234 -27.41 -36.81 55.08
C THR A 234 -28.21 -35.83 54.24
N SER A 235 -29.54 -35.82 54.37
CA SER A 235 -30.36 -34.85 53.64
C SER A 235 -29.89 -33.40 53.84
N LYS A 236 -29.24 -33.08 54.96
CA LYS A 236 -28.63 -31.75 55.20
C LYS A 236 -27.37 -31.47 54.36
N THR A 237 -26.50 -32.47 54.16
CA THR A 237 -25.30 -32.31 53.32
C THR A 237 -25.62 -32.32 51.83
N ASP A 238 -26.58 -33.14 51.39
CA ASP A 238 -27.06 -33.07 49.99
C ASP A 238 -27.86 -31.79 49.72
N ALA A 239 -28.70 -31.32 50.65
CA ALA A 239 -29.37 -30.01 50.50
C ALA A 239 -28.37 -28.86 50.37
N LYS A 240 -27.25 -28.90 51.10
CA LYS A 240 -26.19 -27.88 50.98
C LYS A 240 -25.44 -27.97 49.64
N ASN A 241 -25.19 -29.18 49.15
CA ASN A 241 -24.57 -29.37 47.82
C ASN A 241 -25.52 -28.93 46.70
N GLU A 242 -26.82 -29.19 46.84
CA GLU A 242 -27.86 -28.70 45.93
C GLU A 242 -27.98 -27.17 45.97
N GLU A 243 -27.93 -26.56 47.15
CA GLU A 243 -27.88 -25.10 47.32
C GLU A 243 -26.65 -24.48 46.63
N GLU A 244 -25.47 -25.08 46.79
CA GLU A 244 -24.25 -24.65 46.09
C GLU A 244 -24.37 -24.83 44.57
N MET A 245 -24.99 -25.91 44.09
CA MET A 245 -25.27 -26.13 42.68
C MET A 245 -26.24 -25.09 42.11
N TYR A 246 -27.35 -24.82 42.81
CA TYR A 246 -28.31 -23.78 42.41
C TYR A 246 -27.66 -22.40 42.39
N LYS A 247 -26.78 -22.11 43.36
CA LYS A 247 -26.03 -20.85 43.41
C LYS A 247 -25.10 -20.68 42.21
N VAL A 248 -24.40 -21.74 41.79
CA VAL A 248 -23.57 -21.71 40.56
C VAL A 248 -24.46 -21.50 39.34
N LEU A 249 -25.57 -22.21 39.22
CA LEU A 249 -26.48 -22.09 38.09
C LEU A 249 -27.08 -20.67 38.00
N LEU A 250 -27.52 -20.09 39.13
CA LEU A 250 -27.98 -18.71 39.22
C LEU A 250 -26.90 -17.71 38.81
N SER A 251 -25.67 -17.88 39.29
CA SER A 251 -24.53 -17.05 38.91
C SER A 251 -24.25 -17.10 37.40
N ASP A 252 -24.33 -18.28 36.80
CA ASP A 252 -24.14 -18.45 35.35
C ASP A 252 -25.28 -17.78 34.55
N TYR A 253 -26.53 -17.88 35.01
CA TYR A 253 -27.66 -17.15 34.41
C TYR A 253 -27.51 -15.64 34.53
N GLU A 254 -27.10 -15.13 35.69
CA GLU A 254 -26.83 -13.70 35.89
C GLU A 254 -25.69 -13.21 34.99
N GLN A 255 -24.62 -14.00 34.85
CA GLN A 255 -23.52 -13.69 33.95
C GLN A 255 -23.98 -13.67 32.48
N ARG A 256 -24.78 -14.67 32.07
CA ARG A 256 -25.38 -14.74 30.73
C ARG A 256 -26.27 -13.52 30.46
N GLN A 257 -27.09 -13.13 31.44
CA GLN A 257 -27.96 -11.96 31.34
C GLN A 257 -27.15 -10.67 31.20
N LYS A 258 -26.07 -10.50 31.99
CA LYS A 258 -25.16 -9.36 31.85
C LYS A 258 -24.51 -9.31 30.48
N GLN A 259 -24.03 -10.45 29.97
CA GLN A 259 -23.45 -10.53 28.63
C GLN A 259 -24.46 -10.15 27.55
N LEU A 260 -25.70 -10.67 27.62
CA LEU A 260 -26.77 -10.31 26.69
C LEU A 260 -27.11 -8.81 26.75
N MET A 261 -27.10 -8.19 27.94
CA MET A 261 -27.32 -6.74 28.07
C MET A 261 -26.21 -5.93 27.40
N LEU A 262 -24.95 -6.35 27.52
CA LEU A 262 -23.81 -5.71 26.84
C LEU A 262 -23.92 -5.85 25.32
N GLU A 263 -24.16 -7.05 24.82
CA GLU A 263 -24.36 -7.31 23.39
C GLU A 263 -25.54 -6.48 22.85
N ASN A 264 -26.65 -6.38 23.59
CA ASN A 264 -27.80 -5.56 23.19
C ASN A 264 -27.44 -4.05 23.15
N ALA A 265 -26.65 -3.57 24.10
CA ALA A 265 -26.15 -2.20 24.11
C ALA A 265 -25.22 -1.90 22.92
N GLU A 266 -24.35 -2.86 22.56
CA GLU A 266 -23.49 -2.77 21.38
C GLU A 266 -24.30 -2.78 20.08
N LEU A 267 -25.29 -3.67 19.95
CA LEU A 267 -26.20 -3.70 18.81
C LEU A 267 -26.96 -2.38 18.66
N LYS A 268 -27.41 -1.77 19.75
CA LYS A 268 -28.03 -0.43 19.74
C LYS A 268 -27.07 0.64 19.24
N LYS A 269 -25.79 0.61 19.64
CA LYS A 269 -24.76 1.55 19.14
C LYS A 269 -24.54 1.38 17.64
N VAL A 270 -24.38 0.15 17.16
CA VAL A 270 -24.20 -0.14 15.73
C VAL A 270 -25.41 0.33 14.93
N LEU A 271 -26.62 0.11 15.43
CA LEU A 271 -27.85 0.56 14.77
C LEU A 271 -27.95 2.08 14.69
N GLN A 272 -27.58 2.81 15.76
CA GLN A 272 -27.54 4.28 15.74
C GLN A 272 -26.46 4.82 14.79
N GLN A 273 -25.31 4.16 14.73
CA GLN A 273 -24.25 4.49 13.79
C GLN A 273 -24.72 4.30 12.34
N MET A 274 -25.33 3.16 12.04
CA MET A 274 -25.88 2.88 10.71
C MET A 274 -26.97 3.89 10.32
N LYS A 275 -27.85 4.28 11.27
CA LYS A 275 -28.82 5.36 11.08
C LYS A 275 -28.13 6.69 10.72
N LYS A 276 -27.07 7.06 11.46
CA LYS A 276 -26.32 8.31 11.22
C LYS A 276 -25.66 8.31 9.84
N GLU A 277 -25.05 7.20 9.44
CA GLU A 277 -24.43 7.04 8.12
C GLU A 277 -25.48 7.10 7.00
N MET A 278 -26.62 6.43 7.17
CA MET A 278 -27.74 6.53 6.24
C MET A 278 -28.22 7.98 6.09
N ILE A 279 -28.40 8.71 7.19
CA ILE A 279 -28.77 10.13 7.14
C ILE A 279 -27.69 10.95 6.43
N SER A 280 -26.41 10.68 6.67
CA SER A 280 -25.30 11.37 6.00
C SER A 280 -25.31 11.15 4.48
N ILE A 281 -25.55 9.92 4.03
CA ILE A 281 -25.59 9.56 2.60
C ILE A 281 -26.86 10.12 1.92
N LEU A 282 -28.00 10.10 2.63
CA LEU A 282 -29.30 10.48 2.09
C LEU A 282 -29.60 11.97 2.24
N SER A 283 -28.85 12.71 3.06
CA SER A 283 -28.98 14.16 3.16
C SER A 283 -28.55 14.77 1.82
N PRO A 284 -29.46 15.45 1.09
CA PRO A 284 -29.10 16.06 -0.18
C PRO A 284 -28.00 17.09 0.07
N LYS A 285 -26.80 16.78 -0.42
CA LYS A 285 -25.69 17.72 -0.50
C LYS A 285 -26.13 18.83 -1.46
N LYS A 286 -26.78 19.87 -0.92
CA LYS A 286 -27.07 21.09 -1.69
C LYS A 286 -25.73 21.66 -2.14
N SER A 287 -25.37 21.37 -3.38
CA SER A 287 -24.31 22.06 -4.11
C SER A 287 -24.70 23.53 -4.16
N LYS A 288 -24.10 24.36 -3.31
CA LYS A 288 -24.10 25.80 -3.49
C LYS A 288 -23.23 26.10 -4.70
N MET A 289 -23.83 26.01 -5.89
CA MET A 289 -23.36 26.64 -7.11
C MET A 289 -24.28 27.83 -7.30
N LYS A 290 -23.91 28.97 -6.69
CA LYS A 290 -24.57 30.26 -6.91
C LYS A 290 -23.60 31.08 -7.75
N ASP A 291 -23.88 31.12 -9.04
CA ASP A 291 -23.37 32.12 -9.94
C ASP A 291 -24.55 32.80 -10.64
N ARG A 292 -24.35 34.09 -10.94
CA ARG A 292 -25.23 35.07 -11.61
C ARG A 292 -26.02 36.06 -10.74
N LEU A 293 -25.47 37.28 -10.77
CA LEU A 293 -26.09 38.55 -11.22
C LEU A 293 -27.24 39.14 -10.39
N ASP A 294 -26.87 40.20 -9.65
CA ASP A 294 -27.41 41.57 -9.76
C ASP A 294 -28.86 41.74 -10.27
N ASP A 295 -29.77 42.09 -9.36
CA ASP A 295 -30.59 43.30 -9.52
C ASP A 295 -31.21 43.71 -8.16
N SER A 296 -31.52 44.98 -8.08
CA SER A 296 -31.65 45.85 -6.93
C SER A 296 -33.05 45.85 -6.27
N LEU A 297 -33.07 46.32 -5.01
CA LEU A 297 -34.12 47.10 -4.30
C LEU A 297 -34.80 46.47 -3.05
N GLY A 298 -34.61 47.15 -1.92
CA GLY A 298 -35.69 47.43 -0.95
C GLY A 298 -35.66 46.72 0.40
N PRO A 299 -35.45 47.43 1.54
CA PRO A 299 -35.24 46.86 2.87
C PRO A 299 -36.54 46.79 3.70
N VAL A 300 -36.71 45.74 4.52
CA VAL A 300 -37.60 45.79 5.68
C VAL A 300 -36.91 45.13 6.87
N LEU A 301 -36.75 45.95 7.91
CA LEU A 301 -36.28 45.61 9.25
C LEU A 301 -37.39 44.88 10.02
N SER A 302 -37.02 43.82 10.73
CA SER A 302 -37.65 43.31 11.97
C SER A 302 -36.70 42.21 12.48
N ASP A 303 -35.77 42.49 13.38
CA ASP A 303 -35.97 42.61 14.83
C ASP A 303 -36.73 41.40 15.41
N ASN A 304 -35.99 40.36 15.83
CA ASN A 304 -35.96 39.90 17.21
C ASN A 304 -34.85 38.86 17.46
N GLU A 305 -34.30 38.98 18.66
CA GLU A 305 -33.15 38.31 19.27
C GLU A 305 -33.42 36.86 19.77
N GLU A 306 -32.31 36.19 20.12
CA GLU A 306 -32.14 35.05 21.06
C GLU A 306 -32.77 33.68 20.73
N ASP A 307 -32.00 32.67 20.30
CA ASP A 307 -31.17 31.70 21.08
C ASP A 307 -31.92 30.34 21.29
N PRO A 308 -31.28 29.23 21.73
CA PRO A 308 -31.12 28.02 20.94
C PRO A 308 -31.88 26.84 21.56
N ALA A 309 -33.04 26.49 21.01
CA ALA A 309 -33.84 25.38 21.54
C ALA A 309 -33.44 24.02 20.95
N ASP A 310 -32.49 23.38 21.64
CA ASP A 310 -32.29 21.93 21.70
C ASP A 310 -33.63 21.22 22.03
N SER A 311 -34.43 20.91 21.01
CA SER A 311 -35.79 20.33 21.17
C SER A 311 -36.01 19.04 20.36
N SER A 312 -34.97 18.23 20.20
CA SER A 312 -35.12 16.90 19.59
C SER A 312 -34.54 15.77 20.43
N LYS A 313 -34.45 15.95 21.74
CA LYS A 313 -33.84 14.96 22.64
C LYS A 313 -34.79 14.21 23.56
N GLU A 314 -36.10 14.49 23.57
CA GLU A 314 -36.95 14.01 24.68
C GLU A 314 -38.27 13.30 24.31
N HIS A 315 -38.55 13.01 23.03
CA HIS A 315 -39.82 12.33 22.64
C HIS A 315 -39.67 10.87 22.14
N LEU A 316 -38.51 10.23 22.36
CA LEU A 316 -38.24 8.87 21.89
C LEU A 316 -38.15 7.82 23.02
N SER A 317 -38.36 8.23 24.26
CA SER A 317 -38.14 7.36 25.42
C SER A 317 -39.31 6.44 25.76
N GLU A 318 -40.44 6.52 25.03
CA GLU A 318 -41.65 5.77 25.36
C GLU A 318 -42.43 5.26 24.14
N LEU A 319 -41.71 4.85 23.09
CA LEU A 319 -42.29 3.96 22.09
C LEU A 319 -41.85 2.53 22.43
N SER A 320 -42.82 1.63 22.61
CA SER A 320 -42.59 0.18 22.71
C SER A 320 -41.53 -0.24 21.68
N CYS A 321 -40.57 -1.09 22.08
CA CYS A 321 -39.55 -1.62 21.18
C CYS A 321 -40.15 -2.18 19.88
N GLU A 322 -41.40 -2.68 19.93
CA GLU A 322 -42.12 -3.17 18.76
C GLU A 322 -42.52 -2.04 17.81
N ALA A 323 -42.96 -0.89 18.32
CA ALA A 323 -43.35 0.27 17.50
C ALA A 323 -42.14 0.90 16.79
N VAL A 324 -40.99 0.99 17.48
CA VAL A 324 -39.74 1.49 16.88
C VAL A 324 -39.23 0.52 15.81
N ARG A 325 -39.32 -0.80 16.08
CA ARG A 325 -38.98 -1.85 15.12
C ARG A 325 -39.88 -1.80 13.89
N GLU A 326 -41.18 -1.63 14.07
CA GLU A 326 -42.16 -1.54 12.99
C GLU A 326 -41.93 -0.27 12.14
N GLN A 327 -41.69 0.87 12.78
CA GLN A 327 -41.35 2.12 12.09
C GLN A 327 -40.08 1.99 11.24
N LEU A 328 -39.05 1.32 11.78
CA LEU A 328 -37.81 1.06 11.05
C LEU A 328 -38.05 0.13 9.84
N VAL A 329 -38.79 -0.96 10.04
CA VAL A 329 -39.13 -1.91 8.97
C VAL A 329 -39.94 -1.21 7.87
N ASN A 330 -40.89 -0.36 8.25
CA ASN A 330 -41.70 0.41 7.30
C ASN A 330 -40.86 1.43 6.53
N SER A 331 -39.92 2.09 7.19
CA SER A 331 -38.96 2.99 6.55
C SER A 331 -38.07 2.25 5.55
N ILE A 332 -37.50 1.10 5.92
CA ILE A 332 -36.67 0.28 5.02
C ILE A 332 -37.49 -0.18 3.80
N ARG A 333 -38.72 -0.64 4.03
CA ARG A 333 -39.63 -1.03 2.94
C ARG A 333 -39.96 0.13 2.01
N GLN A 334 -40.10 1.34 2.53
CA GLN A 334 -40.33 2.53 1.71
C GLN A 334 -39.10 2.87 0.88
N GLN A 335 -37.91 2.87 1.47
CA GLN A 335 -36.66 3.12 0.76
C GLN A 335 -36.39 2.07 -0.32
N TRP A 336 -36.69 0.79 -0.02
CA TRP A 336 -36.59 -0.29 -1.01
C TRP A 336 -37.54 -0.10 -2.19
N ARG A 337 -38.78 0.36 -1.96
CA ARG A 337 -39.72 0.68 -3.05
C ARG A 337 -39.21 1.81 -3.93
N ILE A 338 -38.63 2.86 -3.34
CA ILE A 338 -38.05 3.99 -4.09
C ILE A 338 -36.88 3.49 -4.94
N LEU A 339 -35.94 2.74 -4.36
CA LEU A 339 -34.80 2.19 -5.08
C LEU A 339 -35.25 1.27 -6.22
N LYS A 340 -36.18 0.36 -5.95
CA LYS A 340 -36.73 -0.55 -6.96
C LYS A 340 -37.33 0.24 -8.14
N SER A 341 -38.12 1.28 -7.86
CA SER A 341 -38.69 2.12 -8.91
C SER A 341 -37.62 2.88 -9.72
N HIS A 342 -36.51 3.27 -9.09
CA HIS A 342 -35.42 3.96 -9.77
C HIS A 342 -34.62 2.99 -10.66
N VAL A 343 -34.37 1.77 -10.19
CA VAL A 343 -33.74 0.71 -10.97
C VAL A 343 -34.62 0.31 -12.15
N GLU A 344 -35.92 0.15 -11.97
CA GLU A 344 -36.86 -0.10 -13.07
C GLU A 344 -36.88 1.05 -14.08
N LYS A 345 -36.76 2.31 -13.64
CA LYS A 345 -36.63 3.46 -14.56
C LYS A 345 -35.32 3.43 -15.36
N LEU A 346 -34.20 3.08 -14.73
CA LEU A 346 -32.92 2.94 -15.41
C LEU A 346 -32.92 1.77 -16.40
N ASP A 347 -33.54 0.65 -16.04
CA ASP A 347 -33.67 -0.52 -16.91
C ASP A 347 -34.57 -0.21 -18.12
N ASN A 348 -35.67 0.50 -17.90
CA ASN A 348 -36.53 1.00 -18.98
C ASN A 348 -35.82 2.04 -19.88
N GLN A 349 -34.97 2.91 -19.31
CA GLN A 349 -34.12 3.82 -20.11
C GLN A 349 -33.06 3.04 -20.92
N ALA A 350 -32.42 2.04 -20.32
CA ALA A 350 -31.46 1.18 -21.01
C ALA A 350 -32.13 0.34 -22.11
N ALA A 351 -33.37 -0.11 -21.89
CA ALA A 351 -34.18 -0.79 -22.89
C ALA A 351 -34.61 0.14 -24.03
N GLN A 352 -34.96 1.40 -23.73
CA GLN A 352 -35.25 2.41 -24.76
C GLN A 352 -34.02 2.73 -25.64
N ILE A 353 -32.82 2.77 -25.05
CA ILE A 353 -31.55 2.92 -25.79
C ILE A 353 -31.28 1.71 -26.72
N ARG A 354 -31.80 0.52 -26.40
CA ARG A 354 -31.64 -0.68 -27.23
C ARG A 354 -32.67 -0.81 -28.35
N VAL A 355 -33.86 -0.21 -28.21
CA VAL A 355 -34.97 -0.37 -29.17
C VAL A 355 -35.11 0.84 -30.12
N ALA A 356 -34.60 2.02 -29.75
CA ALA A 356 -34.53 3.17 -30.64
C ALA A 356 -33.25 3.15 -31.51
N SER A 357 -33.31 2.42 -32.63
CA SER A 357 -32.45 2.65 -33.81
C SER A 357 -32.97 3.87 -34.60
N PRO A 358 -32.22 4.58 -35.48
CA PRO A 358 -30.79 4.83 -35.61
C PRO A 358 -30.49 6.35 -35.66
N ASP A 359 -29.62 6.90 -34.81
CA ASP A 359 -28.99 8.19 -35.14
C ASP A 359 -27.51 8.21 -34.80
N ARG A 360 -26.75 8.59 -35.82
CA ARG A 360 -25.41 8.14 -36.15
C ARG A 360 -24.38 9.20 -35.77
N LYS A 361 -24.40 9.66 -34.51
CA LYS A 361 -23.50 10.75 -34.06
C LYS A 361 -22.86 10.59 -32.68
N GLY A 362 -23.08 9.49 -31.96
CA GLY A 362 -22.58 9.35 -30.58
C GLY A 362 -21.93 8.03 -30.19
N LEU A 363 -21.88 7.05 -31.11
CA LEU A 363 -21.09 5.83 -30.90
C LEU A 363 -19.97 5.82 -31.93
N ILE A 364 -18.74 6.04 -31.46
CA ILE A 364 -17.53 5.77 -32.24
C ILE A 364 -17.68 4.34 -32.75
N ALA A 365 -17.82 4.20 -34.08
CA ALA A 365 -18.03 2.90 -34.69
C ALA A 365 -16.85 2.02 -34.29
N ARG A 366 -17.13 0.77 -33.94
CA ARG A 366 -16.09 -0.23 -33.63
C ARG A 366 -14.96 -0.22 -34.68
N GLU A 367 -15.32 0.05 -35.94
CA GLU A 367 -14.42 0.21 -37.09
C GLU A 367 -13.54 1.46 -37.02
N GLU A 368 -14.01 2.57 -36.44
CA GLU A 368 -13.19 3.77 -36.22
C GLU A 368 -12.19 3.55 -35.08
N HIS A 369 -12.60 2.87 -34.02
CA HIS A 369 -11.68 2.44 -32.97
C HIS A 369 -10.64 1.44 -33.50
N GLU A 370 -11.06 0.51 -34.37
CA GLU A 370 -10.15 -0.45 -35.00
C GLU A 370 -9.15 0.23 -35.95
N ARG A 371 -9.58 1.24 -36.72
CA ARG A 371 -8.68 2.08 -37.53
C ARG A 371 -7.71 2.90 -36.68
N GLU A 372 -8.17 3.47 -35.58
CA GLU A 372 -7.29 4.23 -34.66
C GLU A 372 -6.26 3.29 -34.00
N VAL A 373 -6.66 2.06 -33.65
CA VAL A 373 -5.74 1.05 -33.13
C VAL A 373 -4.71 0.64 -34.17
N GLU A 374 -5.09 0.48 -35.44
CA GLU A 374 -4.14 0.18 -36.53
C GLU A 374 -3.14 1.34 -36.71
N LYS A 375 -3.64 2.58 -36.73
CA LYS A 375 -2.81 3.78 -36.82
C LYS A 375 -1.82 3.91 -35.66
N LEU A 376 -2.28 3.68 -34.43
CA LEU A 376 -1.40 3.71 -33.25
C LEU A 376 -0.35 2.59 -33.30
N LYS A 377 -0.64 1.43 -33.89
CA LYS A 377 0.37 0.38 -34.08
C LYS A 377 1.43 0.81 -35.09
N GLU A 378 1.04 1.48 -36.17
CA GLU A 378 1.98 2.03 -37.16
C GLU A 378 2.87 3.11 -36.53
N GLU A 379 2.29 4.04 -35.77
CA GLU A 379 3.05 5.08 -35.04
C GLU A 379 4.02 4.47 -34.01
N VAL A 380 3.60 3.42 -33.29
CA VAL A 380 4.47 2.68 -32.37
C VAL A 380 5.61 1.98 -33.11
N GLN A 381 5.36 1.45 -34.30
CA GLN A 381 6.38 0.82 -35.12
C GLN A 381 7.39 1.85 -35.64
N GLU A 382 6.94 3.00 -36.12
CA GLU A 382 7.79 4.12 -36.53
C GLU A 382 8.63 4.67 -35.38
N CYS A 383 8.03 4.80 -34.19
CA CYS A 383 8.74 5.18 -32.98
C CYS A 383 9.82 4.15 -32.61
N ARG A 384 9.55 2.85 -32.74
CA ARG A 384 10.54 1.79 -32.50
C ARG A 384 11.72 1.88 -33.48
N GLU A 385 11.46 2.14 -34.75
CA GLU A 385 12.51 2.31 -35.75
C GLU A 385 13.34 3.57 -35.49
N THR A 386 12.69 4.66 -35.09
CA THR A 386 13.36 5.90 -34.69
C THR A 386 14.25 5.68 -33.46
N ILE A 387 13.76 4.98 -32.43
CA ILE A 387 14.55 4.63 -31.24
C ILE A 387 15.74 3.75 -31.63
N LYS A 388 15.56 2.78 -32.52
CA LYS A 388 16.66 1.92 -33.00
C LYS A 388 17.72 2.73 -33.76
N ASN A 389 17.30 3.68 -34.60
CA ASN A 389 18.21 4.57 -35.32
C ASN A 389 18.94 5.53 -34.37
N GLN A 390 18.23 6.07 -33.37
CA GLN A 390 18.83 6.90 -32.32
C GLN A 390 19.84 6.11 -31.48
N GLN A 391 19.55 4.85 -31.13
CA GLN A 391 20.48 3.95 -30.44
C GLN A 391 21.73 3.68 -31.29
N GLN A 392 21.56 3.41 -32.59
CA GLN A 392 22.71 3.21 -33.49
C GLN A 392 23.57 4.47 -33.62
N LEU A 393 22.95 5.65 -33.70
CA LEU A 393 23.66 6.92 -33.76
C LEU A 393 24.40 7.22 -32.45
N LEU A 394 23.75 6.95 -31.31
CA LEU A 394 24.36 7.08 -29.98
C LEU A 394 25.57 6.14 -29.85
N GLN A 395 25.44 4.90 -30.34
CA GLN A 395 26.51 3.90 -30.32
C GLN A 395 27.67 4.30 -31.25
N GLN A 396 27.39 4.93 -32.41
CA GLN A 396 28.43 5.54 -33.25
C GLN A 396 29.09 6.76 -32.58
N GLN A 397 28.34 7.58 -31.83
CA GLN A 397 28.87 8.73 -31.12
C GLN A 397 29.78 8.34 -29.96
N ILE A 398 29.43 7.28 -29.24
CA ILE A 398 30.26 6.70 -28.17
C ILE A 398 31.56 6.15 -28.76
N LEU A 399 31.52 5.53 -29.94
CA LEU A 399 32.71 4.97 -30.61
C LEU A 399 33.64 6.02 -31.26
N VAL A 400 33.16 7.24 -31.50
CA VAL A 400 33.89 8.27 -32.28
C VAL A 400 34.25 9.50 -31.44
N GLY A 401 33.64 9.72 -30.26
CA GLY A 401 33.70 11.01 -29.58
C GLY A 401 34.01 11.04 -28.09
N GLY A 402 34.27 9.92 -27.42
CA GLY A 402 34.52 9.89 -25.97
C GLY A 402 35.82 9.20 -25.64
N ASP A 403 36.62 9.82 -24.77
CA ASP A 403 37.81 9.26 -24.13
C ASP A 403 37.50 7.82 -23.63
N GLU A 404 38.03 6.82 -24.34
CA GLU A 404 37.75 5.38 -24.17
C GLU A 404 37.89 4.94 -22.71
N ASP A 405 38.83 5.55 -21.97
CA ASP A 405 39.15 5.21 -20.59
C ASP A 405 38.04 5.60 -19.60
N THR A 406 37.33 6.72 -19.83
CA THR A 406 36.23 7.13 -18.93
C THR A 406 34.93 6.40 -19.24
N SER A 407 34.69 6.04 -20.51
CA SER A 407 33.52 5.24 -20.89
C SER A 407 33.69 3.78 -20.44
N ALA A 408 34.89 3.21 -20.54
CA ALA A 408 35.19 1.87 -20.05
C ALA A 408 35.06 1.79 -18.52
N LEU A 409 35.53 2.80 -17.78
CA LEU A 409 35.43 2.82 -16.31
C LEU A 409 33.99 2.87 -15.81
N LEU A 410 33.14 3.70 -16.43
CA LEU A 410 31.72 3.77 -16.06
C LEU A 410 30.97 2.48 -16.42
N GLN A 411 31.30 1.88 -17.56
CA GLN A 411 30.72 0.61 -17.96
C GLN A 411 31.16 -0.54 -17.04
N ASP A 412 32.42 -0.56 -16.61
CA ASP A 412 32.92 -1.50 -15.61
C ASP A 412 32.25 -1.30 -14.25
N CYS A 413 31.99 -0.06 -13.81
CA CYS A 413 31.25 0.20 -12.57
C CYS A 413 29.80 -0.33 -12.63
N TYR A 414 29.09 -0.12 -13.73
CA TYR A 414 27.73 -0.65 -13.91
C TYR A 414 27.70 -2.18 -13.98
N LEU A 415 28.67 -2.79 -14.67
CA LEU A 415 28.78 -4.25 -14.74
C LEU A 415 29.09 -4.86 -13.37
N LEU A 416 29.88 -4.18 -12.54
CA LEU A 416 30.19 -4.60 -11.16
C LEU A 416 28.94 -4.59 -10.26
N GLU A 417 28.14 -3.53 -10.34
CA GLU A 417 26.89 -3.42 -9.56
C GLU A 417 25.87 -4.49 -9.98
N ASP A 418 25.72 -4.72 -11.29
CA ASP A 418 24.85 -5.78 -11.81
C ASP A 418 25.37 -7.18 -11.44
N GLN A 419 26.69 -7.39 -11.43
CA GLN A 419 27.32 -8.64 -11.01
C GLN A 419 27.11 -8.90 -9.51
N GLU A 420 27.24 -7.88 -8.67
CA GLU A 420 27.01 -7.97 -7.23
C GLU A 420 25.53 -8.26 -6.93
N ARG A 421 24.60 -7.54 -7.60
CA ARG A 421 23.15 -7.81 -7.48
C ARG A 421 22.80 -9.24 -7.87
N LEU A 422 23.33 -9.73 -8.99
CA LEU A 422 23.08 -11.09 -9.44
C LEU A 422 23.66 -12.13 -8.46
N GLN A 423 24.80 -11.83 -7.85
CA GLN A 423 25.41 -12.69 -6.84
C GLN A 423 24.56 -12.73 -5.54
N GLU A 424 23.93 -11.63 -5.16
CA GLU A 424 22.97 -11.58 -4.05
C GLU A 424 21.69 -12.36 -4.35
N GLU A 425 21.11 -12.18 -5.54
CA GLU A 425 19.94 -12.95 -5.98
C GLU A 425 20.23 -14.46 -6.02
N TRP A 426 21.43 -14.84 -6.50
CA TRP A 426 21.86 -16.23 -6.53
C TRP A 426 22.05 -16.81 -5.12
N ARG A 427 22.56 -16.01 -4.19
CA ARG A 427 22.67 -16.38 -2.77
C ARG A 427 21.28 -16.60 -2.16
N LEU A 428 20.35 -15.69 -2.41
CA LEU A 428 18.97 -15.79 -1.94
C LEU A 428 18.27 -17.03 -2.51
N PHE A 429 18.44 -17.29 -3.80
CA PHE A 429 17.89 -18.48 -4.46
C PHE A 429 18.45 -19.78 -3.87
N THR A 430 19.75 -19.81 -3.61
CA THR A 430 20.42 -20.95 -2.97
C THR A 430 19.91 -21.19 -1.55
N GLU A 431 19.66 -20.12 -0.79
CA GLU A 431 19.10 -20.19 0.55
C GLU A 431 17.64 -20.67 0.54
N GLN A 432 16.82 -20.18 -0.40
CA GLN A 432 15.46 -20.68 -0.60
C GLN A 432 15.46 -22.17 -0.94
N LYS A 433 16.33 -22.62 -1.86
CA LYS A 433 16.48 -24.04 -2.21
C LYS A 433 16.83 -24.88 -0.98
N LYS A 434 17.74 -24.40 -0.13
CA LYS A 434 18.10 -25.05 1.14
C LYS A 434 16.93 -25.12 2.11
N ASN A 435 16.08 -24.09 2.17
CA ASN A 435 14.89 -24.09 3.01
C ASN A 435 13.84 -25.08 2.51
N PHE A 436 13.58 -25.13 1.21
CA PHE A 436 12.69 -26.15 0.63
C PHE A 436 13.20 -27.57 0.88
N GLU A 437 14.51 -27.80 0.83
CA GLU A 437 15.11 -29.10 1.16
C GLU A 437 14.85 -29.49 2.63
N LYS A 438 14.97 -28.53 3.56
CA LYS A 438 14.67 -28.74 4.99
C LYS A 438 13.19 -29.01 5.21
N GLU A 439 12.31 -28.20 4.62
CA GLU A 439 10.87 -28.42 4.70
C GLU A 439 10.50 -29.79 4.16
N ARG A 440 11.04 -30.18 3.01
CA ARG A 440 10.83 -31.51 2.42
C ARG A 440 11.24 -32.63 3.37
N LYS A 441 12.39 -32.49 4.06
CA LYS A 441 12.83 -33.45 5.09
C LYS A 441 11.85 -33.48 6.27
N ASN A 442 11.45 -32.33 6.77
CA ASN A 442 10.50 -32.23 7.89
C ASN A 442 9.13 -32.85 7.56
N PHE A 443 8.61 -32.59 6.35
CA PHE A 443 7.37 -33.20 5.86
C PHE A 443 7.50 -34.72 5.75
N THR A 444 8.62 -35.21 5.23
CA THR A 444 8.89 -36.65 5.12
C THR A 444 8.97 -37.30 6.50
N GLU A 445 9.66 -36.68 7.45
CA GLU A 445 9.76 -37.16 8.83
C GLU A 445 8.41 -37.15 9.54
N ALA A 446 7.60 -36.09 9.37
CA ALA A 446 6.25 -36.01 9.90
C ALA A 446 5.35 -37.13 9.33
N ALA A 447 5.45 -37.42 8.03
CA ALA A 447 4.72 -38.51 7.40
C ALA A 447 5.12 -39.89 7.95
N ILE A 448 6.43 -40.12 8.15
CA ILE A 448 6.94 -41.36 8.77
C ILE A 448 6.42 -41.51 10.20
N ARG A 449 6.50 -40.42 10.99
CA ARG A 449 6.00 -40.40 12.37
C ARG A 449 4.51 -40.70 12.44
N LEU A 450 3.72 -40.07 11.59
CA LEU A 450 2.28 -40.32 11.50
C LEU A 450 1.97 -41.76 11.06
N GLY A 451 2.83 -42.34 10.22
CA GLY A 451 2.79 -43.77 9.88
C GLY A 451 3.01 -44.68 11.09
N HIS A 452 4.01 -44.39 11.94
CA HIS A 452 4.24 -45.13 13.18
C HIS A 452 3.06 -44.97 14.16
N GLU A 453 2.55 -43.75 14.37
CA GLU A 453 1.41 -43.50 15.26
C GLU A 453 0.15 -44.24 14.79
N ARG A 454 -0.11 -44.26 13.47
CA ARG A 454 -1.21 -45.05 12.88
C ARG A 454 -1.02 -46.55 13.12
N LYS A 455 0.20 -47.07 12.92
CA LYS A 455 0.51 -48.48 13.15
C LYS A 455 0.29 -48.87 14.61
N MET A 456 0.79 -48.06 15.57
CA MET A 456 0.57 -48.27 17.00
C MET A 456 -0.92 -48.28 17.35
N PHE A 457 -1.69 -47.34 16.79
CA PHE A 457 -3.13 -47.27 17.01
C PHE A 457 -3.86 -48.52 16.47
N GLU A 458 -3.44 -49.02 15.31
CA GLU A 458 -4.02 -50.22 14.70
C GLU A 458 -3.66 -51.49 15.48
N GLU A 459 -2.44 -51.57 16.03
CA GLU A 459 -2.02 -52.61 16.96
C GLU A 459 -2.83 -52.57 18.27
N ASP A 460 -3.02 -51.40 18.87
CA ASP A 460 -3.86 -51.23 20.07
C ASP A 460 -5.31 -51.63 19.79
N ARG A 461 -5.86 -51.26 18.62
CA ARG A 461 -7.19 -51.68 18.18
C ARG A 461 -7.26 -53.19 18.00
N ALA A 462 -6.24 -53.82 17.42
CA ALA A 462 -6.19 -55.27 17.25
C ALA A 462 -6.08 -56.00 18.60
N LEU A 463 -5.29 -55.49 19.54
CA LEU A 463 -5.22 -55.99 20.92
C LEU A 463 -6.56 -55.84 21.64
N TRP A 464 -7.22 -54.70 21.48
CA TRP A 464 -8.55 -54.46 22.04
C TRP A 464 -9.59 -55.44 21.47
N LEU A 465 -9.61 -55.65 20.15
CA LEU A 465 -10.49 -56.64 19.51
C LEU A 465 -10.18 -58.07 19.97
N LYS A 466 -8.89 -58.42 20.08
CA LYS A 466 -8.46 -59.72 20.62
C LYS A 466 -8.95 -59.90 22.06
N HIS A 467 -8.82 -58.88 22.90
CA HIS A 467 -9.31 -58.91 24.28
C HIS A 467 -10.83 -59.04 24.33
N GLN A 468 -11.57 -58.31 23.48
CA GLN A 468 -13.02 -58.47 23.34
C GLN A 468 -13.39 -59.89 22.92
N PHE A 469 -12.73 -60.46 21.90
CA PHE A 469 -13.00 -61.81 21.41
C PHE A 469 -12.70 -62.88 22.47
N LEU A 470 -11.55 -62.79 23.16
CA LEU A 470 -11.18 -63.72 24.22
C LEU A 470 -12.12 -63.65 25.43
N ASN A 471 -12.62 -62.45 25.77
CA ASN A 471 -13.60 -62.29 26.85
C ASN A 471 -15.02 -62.74 26.45
N MET A 472 -15.36 -62.70 25.16
CA MET A 472 -16.62 -63.23 24.64
C MET A 472 -16.59 -64.74 24.39
N SER A 473 -15.41 -65.34 24.25
CA SER A 473 -15.21 -66.79 24.09
C SER A 473 -15.07 -67.52 25.43
N LEU A 474 -15.98 -67.23 26.38
CA LEU A 474 -16.33 -68.21 27.41
C LEU A 474 -17.24 -69.25 26.74
N PHE A 475 -16.68 -70.42 26.48
CA PHE A 475 -17.44 -71.62 26.14
C PHE A 475 -18.57 -71.80 27.16
N CYS A 476 -19.80 -71.63 26.68
CA CYS A 476 -20.99 -72.16 27.35
C CYS A 476 -20.92 -73.69 27.25
N ASP A 477 -20.32 -74.37 28.24
CA ASP A 477 -20.66 -75.77 28.49
C ASP A 477 -21.96 -75.82 29.30
N ARG A 478 -23.05 -75.81 28.54
CA ARG A 478 -24.39 -76.17 28.98
C ARG A 478 -24.50 -77.70 28.84
N LYS A 479 -24.60 -78.45 29.95
CA LYS A 479 -25.42 -79.69 30.07
C LYS A 479 -25.38 -80.35 31.46
N SER A 480 -26.51 -80.96 31.80
CA SER A 480 -26.91 -81.76 32.99
C SER A 480 -27.42 -80.93 34.19
N ALA A 481 -28.74 -80.74 34.40
CA ALA A 481 -29.86 -81.66 34.69
C ALA A 481 -30.06 -81.92 36.20
N GLU A 482 -31.15 -81.33 36.72
CA GLU A 482 -32.11 -81.79 37.74
C GLU A 482 -31.65 -82.73 38.89
N TYR A 483 -31.78 -82.28 40.15
CA TYR A 483 -32.73 -82.83 41.17
C TYR A 483 -32.56 -82.20 42.58
N CYS A 484 -33.69 -82.04 43.28
CA CYS A 484 -33.92 -81.85 44.74
C CYS A 484 -33.50 -80.57 45.51
N GLN A 485 -34.53 -79.89 46.04
CA GLN A 485 -34.52 -79.10 47.29
C GLN A 485 -34.60 -80.02 48.55
N PRO A 486 -34.58 -79.54 49.81
CA PRO A 486 -34.00 -78.32 50.40
C PRO A 486 -33.24 -78.57 51.74
N GLN A 487 -32.47 -77.59 52.24
CA GLN A 487 -32.29 -77.16 53.66
C GLN A 487 -30.88 -76.64 53.98
N SER A 488 -30.85 -75.43 54.56
CA SER A 488 -30.05 -74.97 55.71
C SER A 488 -28.50 -75.05 55.70
N ALA A 489 -27.94 -73.87 56.01
CA ALA A 489 -26.70 -73.60 56.76
C ALA A 489 -25.32 -73.73 56.07
N PHE A 490 -24.65 -72.57 56.02
CA PHE A 490 -23.20 -72.32 55.97
C PHE A 490 -22.38 -72.93 54.82
N SER A 491 -21.90 -72.07 53.91
CA SER A 491 -20.47 -71.73 53.80
C SER A 491 -20.19 -70.92 52.53
N SER A 492 -19.70 -69.69 52.74
CA SER A 492 -18.58 -69.02 52.05
C SER A 492 -18.46 -69.14 50.53
N HIS A 493 -18.76 -68.06 49.80
CA HIS A 493 -17.80 -67.31 48.96
C HIS A 493 -18.53 -66.11 48.31
N GLU A 494 -18.53 -64.94 48.96
CA GLU A 494 -19.01 -63.72 48.32
C GLU A 494 -17.89 -63.10 47.48
N GLN A 495 -18.12 -63.16 46.18
CA GLN A 495 -17.40 -62.50 45.12
C GLN A 495 -18.19 -61.23 44.76
N GLU A 496 -17.77 -60.06 45.24
CA GLU A 496 -18.14 -58.75 44.68
C GLU A 496 -16.83 -57.94 44.54
N SER A 497 -16.36 -57.60 43.35
CA SER A 497 -16.95 -56.74 42.32
C SER A 497 -17.01 -55.25 42.72
N HIS A 498 -15.87 -54.57 42.61
CA HIS A 498 -15.77 -53.11 42.40
C HIS A 498 -14.73 -52.89 41.29
N ILE A 499 -15.12 -52.54 40.07
CA ILE A 499 -15.43 -51.17 39.60
C ILE A 499 -14.36 -50.16 40.02
N ILE A 500 -13.42 -49.90 39.11
CA ILE A 500 -12.90 -48.53 38.90
C ILE A 500 -13.07 -48.19 37.42
N GLN A 501 -14.02 -47.29 37.20
CA GLN A 501 -14.12 -46.45 36.02
C GLN A 501 -12.97 -45.45 36.01
N THR A 502 -12.19 -45.40 34.94
CA THR A 502 -11.47 -44.18 34.52
C THR A 502 -11.92 -43.78 33.13
N LYS A 503 -12.90 -42.88 33.15
CA LYS A 503 -13.09 -41.69 32.31
C LYS A 503 -12.37 -41.65 30.95
N SER A 504 -13.18 -41.80 29.92
CA SER A 504 -13.02 -41.16 28.60
C SER A 504 -13.24 -39.64 28.67
N PRO A 505 -12.61 -38.86 27.77
CA PRO A 505 -13.20 -37.64 27.24
C PRO A 505 -13.74 -37.92 25.82
N GLN A 506 -15.06 -38.04 25.68
CA GLN A 506 -15.72 -37.91 24.39
C GLN A 506 -15.92 -36.44 24.05
N SER A 507 -15.46 -36.11 22.85
CA SER A 507 -15.98 -35.11 21.94
C SER A 507 -17.50 -34.94 22.02
N ASN A 508 -17.96 -33.70 22.19
CA ASN A 508 -19.29 -33.30 21.76
C ASN A 508 -19.18 -32.51 20.46
N LEU A 509 -19.62 -33.18 19.39
CA LEU A 509 -20.15 -32.59 18.18
C LEU A 509 -21.31 -31.66 18.55
N ARG A 510 -21.26 -30.42 18.09
CA ARG A 510 -22.42 -29.52 18.08
C ARG A 510 -23.13 -29.68 16.75
N MET A 511 -24.40 -30.09 16.83
CA MET A 511 -25.39 -30.03 15.76
C MET A 511 -25.66 -28.57 15.35
N THR A 512 -25.75 -28.34 14.04
CA THR A 512 -26.30 -27.13 13.41
C THR A 512 -27.84 -27.20 13.34
N PRO A 513 -28.54 -26.05 13.30
CA PRO A 513 -29.92 -25.95 12.80
C PRO A 513 -29.96 -25.38 11.35
N PRO A 514 -31.14 -25.31 10.70
CA PRO A 514 -31.27 -25.51 9.24
C PRO A 514 -31.43 -24.23 8.40
N GLY A 515 -31.11 -24.37 7.10
CA GLY A 515 -31.73 -23.67 5.95
C GLY A 515 -31.21 -22.27 5.57
N ASP A 516 -30.42 -22.14 4.50
CA ASP A 516 -30.92 -21.80 3.15
C ASP A 516 -29.79 -21.52 2.13
N VAL A 517 -29.94 -22.21 0.99
CA VAL A 517 -29.51 -22.00 -0.40
C VAL A 517 -28.54 -20.84 -0.73
N THR A 518 -27.39 -21.16 -1.35
CA THR A 518 -27.05 -20.68 -2.72
C THR A 518 -25.88 -21.45 -3.36
N ARG A 519 -26.18 -21.96 -4.55
CA ARG A 519 -25.30 -22.65 -5.48
C ARG A 519 -24.41 -21.62 -6.18
N SER A 520 -23.09 -21.71 -6.05
CA SER A 520 -22.15 -20.99 -6.91
C SER A 520 -21.03 -21.92 -7.35
N ILE A 521 -20.91 -22.01 -8.67
CA ILE A 521 -20.01 -22.84 -9.46
C ILE A 521 -18.60 -22.25 -9.38
N GLY A 522 -17.68 -22.97 -8.75
CA GLY A 522 -16.24 -22.70 -8.83
C GLY A 522 -15.70 -23.18 -10.17
N LYS A 523 -15.41 -22.23 -11.06
CA LYS A 523 -14.68 -22.46 -12.32
C LYS A 523 -13.22 -22.76 -11.99
N SER A 524 -12.79 -23.97 -12.30
CA SER A 524 -11.39 -24.32 -12.56
C SER A 524 -10.96 -23.67 -13.88
N LEU A 525 -9.80 -23.01 -13.88
CA LEU A 525 -9.08 -22.60 -15.09
C LEU A 525 -7.85 -23.50 -15.29
N PRO A 526 -7.40 -23.68 -16.53
CA PRO A 526 -6.84 -24.94 -17.01
C PRO A 526 -5.31 -24.93 -17.04
N ILE A 527 -4.74 -26.11 -16.80
CA ILE A 527 -3.36 -26.44 -17.16
C ILE A 527 -3.35 -26.70 -18.67
N SER A 528 -2.78 -25.78 -19.44
CA SER A 528 -2.53 -25.98 -20.87
C SER A 528 -1.32 -26.90 -21.03
N ALA A 529 -1.57 -28.13 -21.45
CA ALA A 529 -0.54 -29.03 -21.96
C ALA A 529 -0.09 -28.52 -23.32
N ASN A 530 1.19 -28.16 -23.46
CA ASN A 530 1.81 -27.89 -24.75
C ASN A 530 2.67 -29.10 -25.13
N GLN A 531 2.16 -29.92 -26.04
CA GLN A 531 2.92 -30.91 -26.78
C GLN A 531 3.59 -30.21 -27.96
N GLN A 532 4.90 -30.35 -28.11
CA GLN A 532 5.60 -30.43 -29.41
C GLN A 532 7.00 -31.05 -29.23
N PRO A 533 7.57 -31.65 -30.29
CA PRO A 533 8.38 -32.86 -30.19
C PRO A 533 9.89 -32.64 -30.28
N LEU A 534 10.63 -33.58 -29.66
CA LEU A 534 12.07 -33.78 -29.78
C LEU A 534 12.46 -34.15 -31.23
N HIS A 535 13.21 -33.28 -31.90
CA HIS A 535 14.05 -33.67 -33.03
C HIS A 535 15.49 -33.89 -32.56
N ARG A 536 15.95 -35.14 -32.72
CA ARG A 536 17.37 -35.52 -32.71
C ARG A 536 18.10 -34.80 -33.84
N TYR A 537 19.25 -34.23 -33.54
CA TYR A 537 20.40 -34.32 -34.44
C TYR A 537 21.62 -34.83 -33.69
N SER A 538 22.20 -35.85 -34.31
CA SER A 538 23.39 -36.58 -33.93
C SER A 538 24.60 -35.87 -34.53
N THR A 539 25.65 -35.67 -33.76
CA THR A 539 27.00 -35.52 -34.31
C THR A 539 28.01 -36.14 -33.38
N ALA A 540 28.51 -37.29 -33.81
CA ALA A 540 29.66 -37.98 -33.28
C ALA A 540 30.93 -37.13 -33.46
N ARG A 541 31.83 -37.21 -32.48
CA ARG A 541 33.27 -37.17 -32.74
C ARG A 541 33.96 -38.04 -31.69
N ALA A 542 34.45 -39.17 -32.19
CA ALA A 542 35.41 -40.02 -31.52
C ALA A 542 36.78 -39.33 -31.47
N ASP A 543 37.45 -39.54 -30.34
CA ASP A 543 38.85 -39.95 -30.15
C ASP A 543 39.88 -39.39 -31.16
N SER A 544 40.99 -38.83 -30.72
CA SER A 544 41.97 -39.58 -29.94
C SER A 544 43.20 -38.72 -29.64
N ASN A 545 43.85 -39.10 -28.52
CA ASN A 545 45.28 -38.97 -28.23
C ASN A 545 45.82 -37.56 -27.92
N SER A 546 46.83 -37.36 -27.07
CA SER A 546 47.61 -38.17 -26.12
C SER A 546 48.77 -37.23 -25.73
N SER A 547 49.16 -37.20 -24.45
CA SER A 547 50.49 -36.77 -23.96
C SER A 547 50.78 -35.25 -24.09
N ASP A 548 51.36 -34.52 -23.15
CA ASP A 548 52.34 -34.82 -22.10
C ASP A 548 52.22 -33.82 -20.93
N LEU A 549 52.61 -34.31 -19.75
CA LEU A 549 52.99 -33.64 -18.49
C LEU A 549 51.93 -33.01 -17.58
#